data_AF-A0A967LZB6-F1
#
_entry.id   AF-A0A967LZB6-F1
#
_cell.length_a   1.000
_cell.length_b   1.000
_cell.length_c   1.000
_cell.angle_alpha   90.00
_cell.angle_beta   90.00
_cell.angle_gamma   90.00
#
_symmetry.space_group_name_H-M   'P 1'
#
loop_
_entity.id
_entity.type
_entity.pdbx_description
1 polymer ?
#
loop_
_entity_poly.entity_id
_entity_poly.type
_entity_poly.pdbx_seq_one_letter_code
_entity_poly.pdbx_strand_id
1 'polypeptide(L)'
;MANAIKWSALGTVQVGVTGTALASLADGANKLGSEYDNSTAANRNMYADFVFRAEFATAPSTNGYVALYLLGAPDGTNYEYGADAVDPAPTSWVGNFVVRQTTANHYCVLKHVLLPATKFKPLVENEAGERLVATVANIRLTFYPYNTEVQ
;
A
#
# COMPACT_ATOMS: atom_id res chain seq x y z
N MET A 1 18.70 4.17 -32.40
CA MET A 1 19.10 5.23 -31.44
C MET A 1 18.93 4.63 -30.06
N ALA A 2 19.88 4.78 -29.13
CA ALA A 2 19.70 4.27 -27.78
C ALA A 2 18.65 5.14 -27.07
N ASN A 3 17.63 4.51 -26.48
CA ASN A 3 16.65 5.22 -25.65
C ASN A 3 17.36 5.87 -24.47
N ALA A 4 16.95 7.08 -24.10
CA ALA A 4 17.47 7.73 -22.90
C ALA A 4 16.89 7.02 -21.67
N ILE A 5 17.75 6.44 -20.82
CA ILE A 5 17.33 5.83 -19.56
C ILE A 5 17.01 6.95 -18.58
N LYS A 6 15.73 7.32 -18.51
CA LYS A 6 15.18 8.38 -17.64
C LYS A 6 13.87 7.88 -17.04
N TRP A 7 13.57 8.32 -15.83
CA TRP A 7 12.29 8.06 -15.18
C TRP A 7 11.12 8.53 -16.04
N SER A 8 10.11 7.68 -16.20
CA SER A 8 8.82 8.10 -16.71
C SER A 8 8.15 9.04 -15.72
N ALA A 9 7.14 9.79 -16.18
CA ALA A 9 6.24 10.47 -15.25
C ALA A 9 5.54 9.44 -14.34
N LEU A 10 5.11 9.89 -13.16
CA LEU A 10 4.23 9.11 -12.31
C LEU A 10 2.91 8.85 -13.06
N GLY A 11 2.47 7.59 -13.05
CA GLY A 11 1.20 7.17 -13.62
C GLY A 11 0.00 7.71 -12.84
N THR A 12 -1.19 7.42 -13.36
CA THR A 12 -2.45 7.78 -12.70
C THR A 12 -2.52 7.14 -11.32
N VAL A 13 -2.87 7.94 -10.31
CA VAL A 13 -3.05 7.47 -8.94
C VAL A 13 -4.05 6.32 -8.90
N GLN A 14 -3.65 5.25 -8.20
CA GLN A 14 -4.49 4.09 -7.94
C GLN A 14 -4.87 4.06 -6.48
N VAL A 15 -6.08 3.59 -6.18
CA VAL A 15 -6.54 3.37 -4.81
C VAL A 15 -6.23 1.93 -4.44
N GLY A 16 -5.33 1.73 -3.48
CA GLY A 16 -5.01 0.40 -2.96
C GLY A 16 -6.07 -0.05 -1.96
N VAL A 17 -6.25 0.74 -0.89
CA VAL A 17 -7.28 0.51 0.14
C VAL A 17 -8.07 1.79 0.35
N THR A 18 -9.39 1.68 0.33
CA THR A 18 -10.30 2.82 0.50
C THR A 18 -10.33 3.30 1.95
N GLY A 19 -10.61 4.58 2.15
CA GLY A 19 -10.78 5.13 3.51
C GLY A 19 -11.95 4.52 4.27
N THR A 20 -13.01 4.13 3.57
CA THR A 20 -14.16 3.43 4.17
C THR A 20 -13.77 2.04 4.68
N ALA A 21 -12.87 1.33 3.99
CA ALA A 21 -12.37 0.04 4.45
C ALA A 21 -11.44 0.19 5.67
N LEU A 22 -10.65 1.25 5.74
CA LEU A 22 -9.70 1.50 6.82
C LEU A 22 -10.31 2.22 8.03
N ALA A 23 -11.54 2.72 7.92
CA ALA A 23 -12.21 3.41 9.01
C ALA A 23 -12.30 2.52 10.25
N SER A 24 -11.79 3.00 11.39
CA SER A 24 -11.78 2.24 12.64
C SER A 24 -11.02 0.91 12.58
N LEU A 25 -10.08 0.74 11.65
CA LEU A 25 -9.17 -0.41 11.65
C LEU A 25 -8.43 -0.45 13.00
N ALA A 26 -8.64 -1.54 13.74
CA ALA A 26 -8.05 -1.74 15.05
C ALA A 26 -6.54 -1.94 14.97
N ASP A 27 -5.86 -1.84 16.11
CA ASP A 27 -4.49 -2.32 16.24
C ASP A 27 -4.44 -3.85 16.11
N GLY A 28 -3.40 -4.39 15.48
CA GLY A 28 -3.25 -5.79 15.11
C GLY A 28 -4.23 -6.29 14.05
N ALA A 29 -4.94 -5.40 13.34
CA ALA A 29 -5.94 -5.77 12.35
C ALA A 29 -5.46 -5.55 10.91
N ASN A 30 -5.91 -6.44 10.03
CA ASN A 30 -5.58 -6.43 8.61
C ASN A 30 -6.72 -5.86 7.76
N LYS A 31 -6.36 -5.20 6.65
CA LYS A 31 -7.31 -4.81 5.62
C LYS A 31 -6.76 -5.04 4.22
N LEU A 32 -7.45 -5.91 3.49
CA LEU A 32 -7.16 -6.23 2.10
C LEU A 32 -7.77 -5.18 1.17
N GLY A 33 -6.94 -4.73 0.24
CA GLY A 33 -7.30 -3.79 -0.81
C GLY A 33 -7.87 -4.44 -2.06
N SER A 34 -8.20 -3.58 -3.02
CA SER A 34 -8.67 -4.00 -4.33
C SER A 34 -7.53 -4.61 -5.15
N GLU A 35 -7.90 -5.51 -6.07
CA GLU A 35 -6.95 -6.03 -7.05
C GLU A 35 -6.45 -4.90 -7.97
N TYR A 36 -5.15 -4.94 -8.25
CA TYR A 36 -4.53 -4.23 -9.36
C TYR A 36 -3.88 -5.22 -10.33
N ASP A 37 -4.22 -5.12 -11.61
CA ASP A 37 -3.65 -5.96 -12.65
C ASP A 37 -2.42 -5.30 -13.30
N ASN A 38 -1.23 -5.70 -12.83
CA ASN A 38 0.05 -5.27 -13.37
C ASN A 38 0.60 -6.21 -14.46
N SER A 39 -0.18 -7.21 -14.89
CA SER A 39 0.24 -8.17 -15.93
C SER A 39 -0.05 -7.65 -17.34
N THR A 40 -0.97 -6.68 -17.47
CA THR A 40 -1.37 -6.14 -18.77
C THR A 40 -0.33 -5.20 -19.36
N ALA A 41 -0.20 -5.16 -20.69
CA ALA A 41 0.75 -4.29 -21.38
C ALA A 41 0.55 -2.79 -21.06
N ALA A 42 -0.66 -2.36 -20.75
CA ALA A 42 -0.97 -0.98 -20.38
C ALA A 42 -0.50 -0.63 -18.96
N ASN A 43 -0.53 -1.59 -18.04
CA ASN A 43 -0.30 -1.34 -16.62
C ASN A 43 1.06 -1.81 -16.10
N ARG A 44 1.82 -2.59 -16.89
CA ARG A 44 3.10 -3.25 -16.55
C ARG A 44 4.18 -2.25 -16.11
N ASN A 45 4.02 -1.75 -14.90
CA ASN A 45 4.91 -0.81 -14.26
C ASN A 45 5.86 -1.57 -13.34
N MET A 46 7.13 -1.16 -13.32
CA MET A 46 8.18 -1.76 -12.50
C MET A 46 8.09 -1.28 -11.06
N TYR A 47 7.76 -0.01 -10.85
CA TYR A 47 7.80 0.60 -9.53
C TYR A 47 6.49 1.31 -9.19
N ALA A 48 6.26 1.52 -7.90
CA ALA A 48 5.30 2.48 -7.42
C ALA A 48 5.76 3.18 -6.13
N ASP A 49 5.29 4.41 -5.96
CA ASP A 49 5.34 5.11 -4.68
C ASP A 49 4.00 4.92 -3.97
N PHE A 50 4.01 4.28 -2.81
CA PHE A 50 2.83 4.09 -1.98
C PHE A 50 2.72 5.23 -0.98
N VAL A 51 1.55 5.86 -0.94
CA VAL A 51 1.21 6.95 -0.02
C VAL A 51 0.11 6.47 0.90
N PHE A 52 0.42 6.44 2.19
CA PHE A 52 -0.53 6.17 3.24
C PHE A 52 -0.88 7.47 3.96
N ARG A 53 -2.16 7.79 3.96
CA ARG A 53 -2.72 8.84 4.83
C ARG A 53 -3.40 8.17 6.00
N ALA A 54 -3.07 8.61 7.20
CA ALA A 54 -3.66 8.11 8.43
C ALA A 54 -3.97 9.23 9.41
N GLU A 55 -5.03 9.00 10.16
CA GLU A 55 -5.43 9.79 11.31
C GLU A 55 -5.90 8.78 12.36
N PHE A 56 -5.42 8.92 13.59
CA PHE A 56 -5.66 7.97 14.67
C PHE A 56 -6.65 8.54 15.67
N ALA A 57 -7.43 7.66 16.31
CA ALA A 57 -8.41 8.08 17.30
C ALA A 57 -7.75 8.73 18.53
N THR A 58 -6.60 8.22 18.95
CA THR A 58 -5.70 8.85 19.92
C THR A 58 -4.26 8.79 19.42
N ALA A 59 -3.31 9.38 20.16
CA ALA A 59 -1.92 9.35 19.73
C ALA A 59 -1.42 7.89 19.72
N PRO A 60 -0.90 7.37 18.59
CA PRO A 60 -0.41 6.01 18.49
C PRO A 60 0.83 5.79 19.36
N SER A 61 1.21 4.53 19.56
CA SER A 61 2.38 4.15 20.35
C SER A 61 3.69 4.67 19.75
N THR A 62 4.69 4.87 20.61
CA THR A 62 6.06 5.20 20.16
C THR A 62 6.59 4.11 19.24
N ASN A 63 7.10 4.50 18.07
CA ASN A 63 7.52 3.60 16.99
C ASN A 63 6.41 2.72 16.40
N GLY A 64 5.13 3.05 16.64
CA GLY A 64 4.02 2.44 15.95
C GLY A 64 4.17 2.58 14.44
N TYR A 65 3.68 1.59 13.71
CA TYR A 65 3.76 1.58 12.25
C TYR A 65 2.54 0.94 11.63
N VAL A 66 2.36 1.21 10.34
CA VAL A 66 1.41 0.48 9.51
C VAL A 66 2.20 -0.26 8.45
N ALA A 67 2.09 -1.58 8.40
CA ALA A 67 2.83 -2.40 7.45
C ALA A 67 2.05 -2.53 6.12
N LEU A 68 2.80 -2.60 5.03
CA LEU A 68 2.30 -2.83 3.69
C LEU A 68 2.80 -4.18 3.18
N TYR A 69 1.85 -4.97 2.70
CA TYR A 69 2.10 -6.23 2.02
C TYR A 69 1.51 -6.17 0.61
N LEU A 70 2.17 -6.81 -0.35
CA LEU A 70 1.65 -6.99 -1.70
C LEU A 70 1.45 -8.48 -1.95
N LEU A 71 0.19 -8.92 -1.97
CA LEU A 71 -0.17 -10.30 -2.20
C LEU A 71 -0.28 -10.54 -3.70
N GLY A 72 0.78 -11.12 -4.29
CA GLY A 72 0.83 -11.41 -5.72
C GLY A 72 0.02 -12.64 -6.11
N ALA A 73 -0.48 -12.69 -7.35
CA ALA A 73 -1.08 -13.87 -7.95
C ALA A 73 -0.21 -14.38 -9.12
N PRO A 74 0.83 -15.20 -8.86
CA PRO A 74 1.77 -15.64 -9.88
C PRO A 74 1.12 -16.50 -10.98
N ASP A 75 0.05 -17.22 -10.66
CA ASP A 75 -0.76 -17.99 -11.61
C ASP A 75 -1.94 -17.18 -12.20
N GLY A 76 -2.06 -15.91 -11.82
CA GLY A 76 -3.12 -15.00 -12.26
C GLY A 76 -4.50 -15.19 -11.62
N THR A 77 -4.66 -16.17 -10.72
CA THR A 77 -5.96 -16.53 -10.12
C THR A 77 -5.91 -16.65 -8.59
N ASN A 78 -4.83 -17.22 -8.04
CA ASN A 78 -4.64 -17.45 -6.62
C ASN A 78 -3.60 -16.47 -6.08
N TYR A 79 -3.99 -15.69 -5.07
CA TYR A 79 -3.10 -14.76 -4.39
C TYR A 79 -2.30 -15.45 -3.30
N GLU A 80 -1.15 -14.88 -2.96
CA GLU A 80 -0.41 -15.19 -1.76
C GLU A 80 -1.28 -15.09 -0.49
N TYR A 81 -0.86 -15.82 0.54
CA TYR A 81 -1.59 -15.93 1.81
C TYR A 81 -1.75 -14.57 2.50
N GLY A 82 -2.97 -14.23 2.88
CA GLY A 82 -3.33 -13.01 3.61
C GLY A 82 -4.76 -12.55 3.30
N ALA A 83 -5.47 -12.05 4.31
CA ALA A 83 -6.84 -11.52 4.19
C ALA A 83 -7.17 -10.58 5.36
N ASP A 84 -8.35 -9.96 5.36
CA ASP A 84 -8.82 -9.11 6.46
C ASP A 84 -8.73 -9.77 7.86
N ALA A 85 -8.87 -11.09 7.92
CA ALA A 85 -8.83 -11.88 9.16
C ALA A 85 -7.68 -12.89 9.19
N VAL A 86 -6.72 -12.78 8.27
CA VAL A 86 -5.62 -13.74 8.11
C VAL A 86 -4.32 -12.98 7.87
N ASP A 87 -3.35 -13.19 8.75
CA ASP A 87 -2.07 -12.49 8.66
C ASP A 87 -1.33 -12.86 7.37
N PRO A 88 -0.76 -11.87 6.67
CA PRO A 88 -0.03 -12.12 5.43
C PRO A 88 1.29 -12.86 5.71
N ALA A 89 1.78 -13.57 4.70
CA ALA A 89 3.11 -14.16 4.77
C ALA A 89 4.21 -13.07 4.86
N PRO A 90 5.26 -13.23 5.68
CA PRO A 90 6.37 -12.26 5.75
C PRO A 90 7.10 -12.03 4.42
N THR A 91 7.02 -12.99 3.49
CA THR A 91 7.60 -12.88 2.15
C THR A 91 6.90 -11.84 1.27
N SER A 92 5.64 -11.52 1.57
CA SER A 92 4.87 -10.52 0.84
C SER A 92 5.02 -9.11 1.44
N TRP A 93 5.83 -8.96 2.50
CA TRP A 93 6.10 -7.68 3.15
C TRP A 93 6.93 -6.77 2.24
N VAL A 94 6.51 -5.51 2.16
CA VAL A 94 7.16 -4.50 1.33
C VAL A 94 7.82 -3.41 2.15
N GLY A 95 7.19 -2.99 3.25
CA GLY A 95 7.69 -1.88 4.04
C GLY A 95 6.72 -1.40 5.10
N ASN A 96 7.21 -0.49 5.94
CA ASN A 96 6.45 0.07 7.06
C ASN A 96 6.30 1.58 6.92
N PHE A 97 5.07 2.06 7.09
CA PHE A 97 4.77 3.47 7.31
C PHE A 97 4.91 3.77 8.81
N VAL A 98 6.08 4.26 9.21
CA VAL A 98 6.31 4.67 10.62
C VAL A 98 5.45 5.90 10.92
N VAL A 99 4.69 5.84 12.02
CA VAL A 99 3.82 6.94 12.46
C VAL A 99 4.42 7.67 13.66
N ARG A 100 4.01 8.93 13.85
CA ARG A 100 4.46 9.75 14.97
C ARG A 100 3.43 9.66 16.08
N GLN A 101 3.86 9.82 17.33
CA GLN A 101 2.96 9.86 18.49
C GLN A 101 2.19 11.20 18.52
N THR A 102 1.26 11.37 17.59
CA THR A 102 0.38 12.53 17.46
C THR A 102 -0.93 12.10 16.79
N THR A 103 -2.00 12.83 17.04
CA THR A 103 -3.28 12.64 16.32
C THR A 103 -3.35 13.44 15.03
N ALA A 104 -2.35 14.29 14.75
CA ALA A 104 -2.29 15.04 13.49
C ALA A 104 -2.25 14.09 12.28
N ASN A 105 -2.74 14.58 11.14
CA ASN A 105 -2.74 13.80 9.90
C ASN A 105 -1.31 13.37 9.51
N HIS A 106 -1.16 12.08 9.27
CA HIS A 106 0.05 11.47 8.76
C HIS A 106 0.00 11.41 7.24
N TYR A 107 1.11 11.80 6.61
CA TYR A 107 1.34 11.62 5.18
C TYR A 107 2.64 10.85 5.00
N CYS A 108 2.53 9.53 4.97
CA CYS A 108 3.68 8.63 4.92
C CYS A 108 3.85 8.09 3.50
N VAL A 109 5.09 8.00 3.02
CA VAL A 109 5.39 7.56 1.66
C VAL A 109 6.47 6.49 1.67
N LEU A 110 6.16 5.33 1.09
CA LEU A 110 7.14 4.30 0.71
C LEU A 110 7.44 4.49 -0.76
N LYS A 111 8.70 4.75 -1.08
CA LYS A 111 9.13 5.08 -2.44
C LYS A 111 9.81 3.90 -3.11
N HIS A 112 9.73 3.83 -4.43
CA HIS A 112 10.46 2.85 -5.23
C HIS A 112 10.15 1.40 -4.80
N VAL A 113 8.87 1.12 -4.53
CA VAL A 113 8.42 -0.25 -4.28
C VAL A 113 8.40 -0.99 -5.60
N LEU A 114 9.10 -2.12 -5.69
CA LEU A 114 9.03 -3.01 -6.84
C LEU A 114 7.64 -3.66 -6.90
N LEU A 115 6.93 -3.47 -8.01
CA LEU A 115 5.63 -4.09 -8.20
C LEU A 115 5.78 -5.51 -8.76
N PRO A 116 4.99 -6.49 -8.26
CA PRO A 116 4.88 -7.79 -8.92
C PRO A 116 4.39 -7.61 -10.36
N ALA A 117 5.00 -8.30 -11.32
CA ALA A 117 4.59 -8.26 -12.74
C ALA A 117 3.32 -9.10 -13.02
N THR A 118 2.44 -9.21 -12.03
CA THR A 118 1.23 -10.04 -12.02
C THR A 118 0.09 -9.26 -11.41
N LYS A 119 -1.10 -9.86 -11.29
CA LYS A 119 -2.16 -9.27 -10.47
C LYS A 119 -1.74 -9.30 -9.01
N PHE A 120 -2.02 -8.25 -8.26
CA PHE A 120 -1.75 -8.23 -6.83
C PHE A 120 -2.83 -7.48 -6.05
N LYS A 121 -2.89 -7.72 -4.75
CA LYS A 121 -3.71 -6.94 -3.80
C LYS A 121 -2.83 -6.37 -2.71
N PRO A 122 -2.91 -5.06 -2.42
CA PRO A 122 -2.24 -4.49 -1.27
C PRO A 122 -3.00 -4.88 0.00
N LEU A 123 -2.30 -5.30 1.04
CA LEU A 123 -2.85 -5.50 2.37
C LEU A 123 -2.14 -4.55 3.34
N VAL A 124 -2.93 -3.92 4.20
CA VAL A 124 -2.47 -3.00 5.23
C VAL A 124 -2.71 -3.63 6.59
N GLU A 125 -1.67 -3.68 7.41
CA GLU A 125 -1.74 -4.13 8.80
C GLU A 125 -1.42 -2.95 9.72
N ASN A 126 -2.29 -2.71 10.71
CA ASN A 126 -2.10 -1.61 11.65
C ASN A 126 -1.43 -2.12 12.93
N GLU A 127 -0.16 -1.77 13.13
CA GLU A 127 0.66 -2.07 14.31
C GLU A 127 1.06 -0.74 15.01
N ALA A 128 0.15 0.24 14.96
CA ALA A 128 0.41 1.57 15.51
C ALA A 128 0.19 1.62 17.03
N GLY A 129 -0.34 0.57 17.65
CA GLY A 129 -0.76 0.54 19.04
C GLY A 129 -2.05 1.33 19.30
N GLU A 130 -2.74 1.76 18.24
CA GLU A 130 -4.04 2.45 18.33
C GLU A 130 -4.83 2.30 17.03
N ARG A 131 -6.16 2.39 17.11
CA ARG A 131 -7.03 2.32 15.93
C ARG A 131 -7.00 3.60 15.07
N LEU A 132 -7.26 3.43 13.78
CA LEU A 132 -7.55 4.54 12.87
C LEU A 132 -8.88 5.24 13.24
N VAL A 133 -9.01 6.51 12.90
CA VAL A 133 -10.27 7.26 13.12
C VAL A 133 -11.40 6.68 12.24
N ALA A 134 -12.66 6.88 12.64
CA ALA A 134 -13.81 6.51 11.82
C ALA A 134 -14.00 7.42 10.59
N THR A 135 -13.43 8.62 10.62
CA THR A 135 -13.57 9.62 9.57
C THR A 135 -12.74 9.26 8.34
N VAL A 136 -13.42 9.03 7.20
CA VAL A 136 -12.79 8.50 5.98
C VAL A 136 -11.98 9.52 5.16
N ALA A 137 -12.12 10.82 5.42
CA ALA A 137 -11.55 11.87 4.56
C ALA A 137 -10.01 11.87 4.55
N ASN A 138 -9.39 11.48 5.66
CA ASN A 138 -7.95 11.56 5.87
C ASN A 138 -7.27 10.19 5.95
N ILE A 139 -8.00 9.10 5.71
CA ILE A 139 -7.46 7.75 5.74
C ILE A 139 -7.56 7.13 4.35
N ARG A 140 -6.43 6.71 3.77
CA ARG A 140 -6.40 5.94 2.52
C ARG A 140 -5.01 5.42 2.22
N LEU A 141 -4.94 4.28 1.52
CA LEU A 141 -3.74 3.85 0.81
C LEU A 141 -3.91 4.13 -0.68
N THR A 142 -3.00 4.92 -1.24
CA THR A 142 -2.93 5.20 -2.68
C THR A 142 -1.54 4.87 -3.19
N PHE A 143 -1.39 4.56 -4.48
CA PHE A 143 -0.08 4.36 -5.08
C PHE A 143 0.03 4.99 -6.47
N TYR A 144 1.25 5.34 -6.84
CA TYR A 144 1.59 5.98 -8.09
C TYR A 144 2.57 5.10 -8.86
N PRO A 145 2.11 4.31 -9.84
CA PRO A 145 2.98 3.39 -10.58
C PRO A 145 3.81 4.13 -11.65
N TYR A 146 5.04 3.69 -11.92
CA TYR A 146 5.94 4.28 -12.91
C TYR A 146 7.05 3.32 -13.38
N ASN A 147 7.76 3.72 -14.44
CA ASN A 147 8.84 2.96 -15.10
C ASN A 147 10.14 3.77 -15.23
N THR A 148 11.25 3.07 -15.47
CA THR A 148 12.58 3.67 -15.72
C THR A 148 12.92 3.87 -17.19
N GLU A 149 12.12 3.32 -18.10
CA GLU A 149 12.30 3.45 -19.54
C GLU A 149 10.98 3.90 -20.17
N VAL A 150 11.07 4.96 -20.98
CA VAL A 150 10.01 5.39 -21.89
C VAL A 150 10.46 4.95 -23.28
N GLN A 151 9.76 3.97 -23.86
CA GLN A 151 9.99 3.56 -25.25
C GLN A 151 9.43 4.58 -26.23
#